data_AF-A0A7R9P7H3-F1
#
_entry.id   AF-A0A7R9P7H3-F1
#
_cell.length_a   1.000
_cell.length_b   1.000
_cell.length_c   1.000
_cell.angle_alpha   90.00
_cell.angle_beta   90.00
_cell.angle_gamma   90.00
#
_symmetry.space_group_name_H-M   'P 1'
#
loop_
_entity.id
_entity.type
_entity.pdbx_description
1 polymer ?
#
loop_
_entity_poly.entity_id
_entity_poly.type
_entity_poly.pdbx_seq_one_letter_code
_entity_poly.pdbx_strand_id
1 'polypeptide(L)'
;MAMRVLEVVLISCVTARRNYEKKLLLLNGVAPGFPNHRTCLLHQKLQMLNCCISRKITRQRLSKAGSVDIDELDSDSEDEEFFDCNNSEEPGGESREEKRRQKHSLWNQPVGRLEKHGNMRLLKTGEHLYIPITQDPTPKTEDQIEEDANVLLELGTDTEAAELRARMMSASLLSDMESFKAANPGACLEDFIRWYSPRDWIEEGGDEFGQKKGTLSARMMIKDNMWVEVWNAAKPVPSRRQKRLFDDTREAEKVMHFLDSRKLSGVAELLLPTLIHAAICRLLEEQKDDLPGLANALQHIIKKAQRVTRNPHPTQSHYEDLVAELVGIEAVIAQANSLEHKFHSSETATPNFHTFLSQMMSAPEVEVPGGPRGLIGSRIRAMFAEAQKATQMRTDLDPVSLVEEPWSHNPSAQFPQPSQREFVMRVIASRPAPSSTPTPQKVYALLRREEFRLAGCFSHDTIFQ
;
A
#
# COMPACT_ATOMS: atom_id res chain seq x y z
N MET A 1 20.89 -3.64 -3.07
CA MET A 1 19.55 -3.84 -2.47
C MET A 1 18.62 -4.62 -3.42
N ALA A 2 18.47 -4.23 -4.69
CA ALA A 2 17.63 -4.93 -5.68
C ALA A 2 17.99 -6.41 -5.91
N MET A 3 19.28 -6.80 -5.96
CA MET A 3 19.66 -8.23 -6.06
C MET A 3 19.27 -9.04 -4.82
N ARG A 4 19.33 -8.47 -3.62
CA ARG A 4 18.83 -9.14 -2.40
C ARG A 4 17.30 -9.27 -2.41
N VAL A 5 16.58 -8.31 -3.00
CA VAL A 5 15.12 -8.39 -3.17
C VAL A 5 14.74 -9.48 -4.17
N LEU A 6 15.43 -9.54 -5.33
CA LEU A 6 15.26 -10.61 -6.34
C LEU A 6 15.61 -11.98 -5.80
N GLU A 7 16.72 -12.10 -5.06
CA GLU A 7 17.16 -13.33 -4.42
C GLU A 7 16.17 -13.78 -3.34
N VAL A 8 15.68 -12.87 -2.49
CA VAL A 8 14.63 -13.16 -1.51
C VAL A 8 13.33 -13.59 -2.19
N VAL A 9 12.93 -13.00 -3.32
CA VAL A 9 11.67 -13.33 -4.00
C VAL A 9 11.74 -14.65 -4.78
N LEU A 10 12.86 -14.93 -5.46
CA LEU A 10 13.08 -16.21 -6.15
C LEU A 10 13.25 -17.36 -5.15
N ILE A 11 14.01 -17.13 -4.06
CA ILE A 11 14.07 -18.07 -2.93
C ILE A 11 12.69 -18.22 -2.31
N SER A 12 11.86 -17.16 -2.25
CA SER A 12 10.51 -17.22 -1.69
C SER A 12 9.57 -18.12 -2.46
N CYS A 13 9.64 -18.26 -3.78
CA CYS A 13 8.71 -19.14 -4.52
C CYS A 13 9.00 -20.63 -4.24
N VAL A 14 10.28 -21.03 -4.33
CA VAL A 14 10.71 -22.41 -4.02
C VAL A 14 10.54 -22.71 -2.53
N THR A 15 10.86 -21.74 -1.67
CA THR A 15 10.68 -21.86 -0.22
C THR A 15 9.20 -21.88 0.16
N ALA A 16 8.34 -21.13 -0.53
CA ALA A 16 6.89 -21.13 -0.32
C ALA A 16 6.28 -22.48 -0.63
N ARG A 17 6.66 -23.10 -1.76
CA ARG A 17 6.25 -24.46 -2.08
C ARG A 17 6.67 -25.45 -0.99
N ARG A 18 7.96 -25.41 -0.62
CA ARG A 18 8.52 -26.29 0.41
C ARG A 18 7.86 -26.07 1.78
N ASN A 19 7.55 -24.83 2.12
CA ASN A 19 6.91 -24.49 3.39
C ASN A 19 5.45 -24.94 3.43
N TYR A 20 4.69 -24.80 2.34
CA TYR A 20 3.31 -25.27 2.26
C TYR A 20 3.21 -26.81 2.24
N GLU A 21 4.03 -27.46 1.40
CA GLU A 21 3.93 -28.91 1.17
C GLU A 21 4.58 -29.74 2.28
N LYS A 22 5.73 -29.30 2.83
CA LYS A 22 6.57 -30.14 3.69
C LYS A 22 6.65 -29.68 5.15
N LYS A 23 6.55 -28.38 5.43
CA LYS A 23 6.83 -27.86 6.79
C LYS A 23 5.63 -27.23 7.50
N LEU A 24 4.58 -26.85 6.76
CA LEU A 24 3.46 -26.02 7.26
C LEU A 24 3.97 -24.80 8.06
N LEU A 25 5.01 -24.13 7.54
CA LEU A 25 5.56 -22.93 8.17
C LEU A 25 5.03 -21.70 7.46
N LEU A 26 4.60 -20.72 8.24
CA LEU A 26 4.26 -19.40 7.71
C LEU A 26 5.49 -18.78 7.05
N LEU A 27 5.26 -18.01 5.98
CA LEU A 27 6.27 -17.22 5.33
C LEU A 27 6.69 -16.08 6.24
N ASN A 28 7.96 -16.06 6.62
CA ASN A 28 8.54 -15.00 7.44
C ASN A 28 8.48 -13.65 6.70
N GLY A 29 8.16 -12.58 7.43
CA GLY A 29 8.04 -11.23 6.86
C GLY A 29 6.73 -10.96 6.12
N VAL A 30 5.80 -11.92 6.08
CA VAL A 30 4.46 -11.74 5.51
C VAL A 30 3.44 -11.80 6.65
N ALA A 31 2.66 -10.73 6.83
CA ALA A 31 1.67 -10.66 7.89
C ALA A 31 0.60 -11.78 7.75
N PRO A 32 0.15 -12.39 8.87
CA PRO A 32 -0.96 -13.33 8.83
C PRO A 32 -2.30 -12.59 8.62
N GLY A 33 -3.31 -13.33 8.18
CA GLY A 33 -4.68 -12.81 8.01
C GLY A 33 -5.12 -12.69 6.56
N PHE A 34 -6.10 -11.82 6.31
CA PHE A 34 -6.65 -11.62 4.97
C PHE A 34 -5.69 -10.80 4.09
N PRO A 35 -5.71 -11.01 2.76
CA PRO A 35 -4.94 -10.17 1.85
C PRO A 35 -5.24 -8.68 2.04
N ASN A 36 -4.19 -7.89 2.14
CA ASN A 36 -4.30 -6.44 2.31
C ASN A 36 -4.23 -5.73 0.96
N HIS A 37 -5.37 -5.23 0.50
CA HIS A 37 -5.52 -4.46 -0.75
C HIS A 37 -4.73 -3.14 -0.80
N ARG A 38 -4.06 -2.74 0.29
CA ARG A 38 -3.11 -1.62 0.30
C ARG A 38 -1.70 -2.03 -0.13
N THR A 39 -1.44 -3.33 -0.30
CA THR A 39 -0.13 -3.88 -0.68
C THR A 39 -0.15 -4.36 -2.12
N CYS A 40 1.02 -4.53 -2.74
CA CYS A 40 1.11 -5.03 -4.12
C CYS A 40 0.56 -6.47 -4.24
N LEU A 41 0.12 -6.83 -5.46
CA LEU A 41 -0.46 -8.14 -5.76
C LEU A 41 0.43 -9.30 -5.32
N LEU A 42 1.75 -9.20 -5.52
CA LEU A 42 2.69 -10.23 -5.07
C LEU A 42 2.59 -10.46 -3.57
N HIS A 43 2.54 -9.39 -2.77
CA HIS A 43 2.41 -9.50 -1.32
C HIS A 43 1.05 -10.10 -0.92
N GLN A 44 -0.04 -9.68 -1.59
CA GLN A 44 -1.37 -10.23 -1.37
C GLN A 44 -1.43 -11.74 -1.66
N LYS A 45 -0.75 -12.22 -2.71
CA LYS A 45 -0.66 -13.66 -3.02
C LYS A 45 0.10 -14.43 -1.93
N LEU A 46 1.20 -13.88 -1.42
CA LEU A 46 1.93 -14.49 -0.31
C LEU A 46 1.11 -14.49 1.00
N GLN A 47 0.33 -13.44 1.25
CA GLN A 47 -0.61 -13.39 2.38
C GLN A 47 -1.71 -14.44 2.24
N MET A 48 -2.27 -14.60 1.04
CA MET A 48 -3.24 -15.66 0.73
C MET A 48 -2.66 -17.04 1.05
N LEU A 49 -1.40 -17.29 0.68
CA LEU A 49 -0.73 -18.54 1.00
C LEU A 49 -0.56 -18.73 2.52
N ASN A 50 -0.17 -17.69 3.27
CA ASN A 50 -0.13 -17.75 4.74
C ASN A 50 -1.51 -18.02 5.36
N CYS A 51 -2.57 -17.45 4.80
CA CYS A 51 -3.94 -17.74 5.21
C CYS A 51 -4.29 -19.23 4.99
N CYS A 52 -3.96 -19.77 3.82
CA CYS A 52 -4.15 -21.19 3.50
C CYS A 52 -3.37 -22.11 4.45
N ILE A 53 -2.10 -21.80 4.73
CA ILE A 53 -1.26 -22.54 5.68
C ILE A 53 -1.90 -22.54 7.07
N SER A 54 -2.32 -21.38 7.55
CA SER A 54 -2.96 -21.22 8.85
C SER A 54 -4.22 -22.07 8.98
N ARG A 55 -5.11 -22.02 7.97
CA ARG A 55 -6.34 -22.82 7.96
C ARG A 55 -6.05 -24.32 7.88
N LYS A 56 -5.05 -24.73 7.10
CA LYS A 56 -4.61 -26.13 7.00
C LYS A 56 -4.07 -26.66 8.33
N ILE A 57 -3.27 -25.85 9.05
CA ILE A 57 -2.77 -26.21 10.40
C ILE A 57 -3.95 -26.37 11.38
N THR A 58 -4.87 -25.40 11.43
CA THR A 58 -6.04 -25.48 12.30
C THR A 58 -6.88 -26.71 12.00
N ARG A 59 -7.12 -27.01 10.72
CA ARG A 59 -7.85 -28.20 10.29
C ARG A 59 -7.16 -29.50 10.70
N GLN A 60 -5.84 -29.61 10.52
CA GLN A 60 -5.09 -30.79 10.93
C GLN A 60 -5.05 -30.95 12.46
N ARG A 61 -5.05 -29.85 13.22
CA ARG A 61 -5.15 -29.89 14.68
C ARG A 61 -6.53 -30.39 15.11
N LEU A 62 -7.59 -29.87 14.50
CA LEU A 62 -8.96 -30.31 14.77
C LEU A 62 -9.19 -31.77 14.37
N SER A 63 -8.62 -32.24 13.25
CA SER A 63 -8.74 -33.65 12.87
C SER A 63 -7.98 -34.60 13.81
N LYS A 64 -6.82 -34.16 14.34
CA LYS A 64 -6.06 -34.93 15.34
C LYS A 64 -6.70 -34.90 16.72
N ALA A 65 -7.37 -33.82 17.09
CA ALA A 65 -8.15 -33.74 18.32
C ALA A 65 -9.43 -34.60 18.22
N GLY A 66 -10.13 -34.55 17.09
CA GLY A 66 -11.33 -35.33 16.85
C GLY A 66 -11.11 -36.84 16.64
N SER A 67 -9.88 -37.30 16.39
CA SER A 67 -9.56 -38.73 16.34
C SER A 67 -9.32 -39.37 17.71
N VAL A 68 -9.34 -38.59 18.81
CA VAL A 68 -9.19 -39.11 20.17
C VAL A 68 -10.56 -39.28 20.86
N ASP A 69 -11.60 -38.58 20.41
CA ASP A 69 -12.92 -38.54 21.09
C ASP A 69 -14.05 -39.31 20.35
N ILE A 70 -13.75 -40.11 19.32
CA ILE A 70 -14.78 -40.84 18.54
C ILE A 70 -14.81 -42.35 18.85
N ASP A 71 -13.75 -42.95 19.40
CA ASP A 71 -13.73 -44.39 19.71
C ASP A 71 -14.40 -44.76 21.04
N GLU A 72 -14.93 -43.80 21.82
CA GLU A 72 -15.56 -44.05 23.13
C GLU A 72 -17.06 -43.70 23.21
N LEU A 73 -17.72 -43.31 22.10
CA LEU A 73 -19.15 -42.93 22.11
C LEU A 73 -20.00 -43.57 21.02
N ASP A 74 -19.48 -44.57 20.29
CA ASP A 74 -20.25 -45.33 19.28
C ASP A 74 -20.26 -46.86 19.55
N SER A 75 -20.01 -47.27 20.80
CA SER A 75 -20.09 -48.68 21.23
C SER A 75 -20.78 -48.79 22.61
N ASP A 76 -22.08 -48.51 22.64
CA ASP A 76 -23.07 -49.21 23.48
C ASP A 76 -24.44 -48.51 23.34
N SER A 77 -25.29 -48.99 22.44
CA SER A 77 -26.73 -49.19 22.68
C SER A 77 -27.41 -49.73 21.40
N GLU A 78 -26.98 -50.89 20.93
CA GLU A 78 -27.95 -51.86 20.43
C GLU A 78 -28.39 -52.64 21.67
N ASP A 79 -29.70 -52.71 21.93
CA ASP A 79 -30.34 -53.35 23.09
C ASP A 79 -30.58 -52.44 24.32
N GLU A 80 -31.58 -51.55 24.24
CA GLU A 80 -32.44 -51.35 25.41
C GLU A 80 -33.90 -51.61 25.05
N GLU A 81 -34.37 -52.67 25.68
CA GLU A 81 -35.65 -53.33 25.53
C GLU A 81 -36.82 -52.41 25.87
N PHE A 82 -37.83 -52.50 25.01
CA PHE A 82 -39.23 -52.27 25.29
C PHE A 82 -39.63 -52.85 26.67
N PHE A 83 -39.75 -51.99 27.70
CA PHE A 83 -40.43 -52.34 28.94
C PHE A 83 -41.84 -51.75 28.95
N ASP A 84 -42.78 -52.59 28.53
CA ASP A 84 -44.21 -52.44 28.74
C ASP A 84 -44.51 -52.87 30.19
N CYS A 85 -44.71 -51.92 31.08
CA CYS A 85 -45.31 -52.18 32.39
C CYS A 85 -46.56 -51.34 32.55
N ASN A 86 -47.64 -51.89 32.00
CA ASN A 86 -49.00 -51.61 32.44
C ASN A 86 -49.20 -52.23 33.82
N ASN A 87 -49.37 -51.43 34.87
CA ASN A 87 -50.23 -51.82 35.99
C ASN A 87 -50.78 -50.59 36.74
N SER A 88 -52.09 -50.41 36.53
CA SER A 88 -53.15 -49.85 37.37
C SER A 88 -52.85 -49.63 38.87
N GLU A 89 -53.03 -48.39 39.36
CA GLU A 89 -54.05 -47.95 40.36
C GLU A 89 -53.72 -46.54 40.93
N GLU A 90 -54.73 -45.68 41.00
CA GLU A 90 -54.77 -44.28 41.48
C GLU A 90 -54.80 -44.14 43.03
N PRO A 91 -54.96 -42.95 43.66
CA PRO A 91 -54.59 -41.56 43.32
C PRO A 91 -53.90 -40.80 44.48
N GLY A 92 -53.22 -39.68 44.19
CA GLY A 92 -53.00 -38.63 45.20
C GLY A 92 -51.80 -37.73 44.96
N GLY A 93 -52.02 -36.41 44.95
CA GLY A 93 -50.99 -35.42 45.22
C GLY A 93 -50.75 -34.38 44.12
N GLU A 94 -51.17 -33.16 44.42
CA GLU A 94 -51.09 -31.91 43.69
C GLU A 94 -49.77 -31.56 42.95
N SER A 95 -49.96 -30.90 41.80
CA SER A 95 -49.16 -29.79 41.26
C SER A 95 -47.71 -30.04 40.82
N ARG A 96 -47.53 -30.25 39.52
CA ARG A 96 -46.40 -29.64 38.78
C ARG A 96 -46.77 -29.53 37.30
N GLU A 97 -46.97 -28.30 36.81
CA GLU A 97 -46.96 -28.02 35.37
C GLU A 97 -45.55 -28.32 34.83
N GLU A 98 -45.33 -29.56 34.45
CA GLU A 98 -44.18 -29.95 33.64
C GLU A 98 -44.36 -29.30 32.26
N LYS A 99 -43.63 -28.21 32.04
CA LYS A 99 -43.38 -27.66 30.71
C LYS A 99 -42.87 -28.82 29.85
N ARG A 100 -43.76 -29.41 29.05
CA ARG A 100 -43.46 -30.38 28.01
C ARG A 100 -42.34 -29.80 27.15
N ARG A 101 -41.10 -30.21 27.42
CA ARG A 101 -39.97 -29.99 26.51
C ARG A 101 -40.40 -30.62 25.19
N GLN A 102 -40.67 -29.78 24.19
CA GLN A 102 -41.05 -30.22 22.87
C GLN A 102 -39.92 -31.13 22.37
N LYS A 103 -40.17 -32.44 22.28
CA LYS A 103 -39.17 -33.39 21.78
C LYS A 103 -38.91 -33.01 20.32
N HIS A 104 -37.82 -32.30 20.08
CA HIS A 104 -37.37 -32.06 18.72
C HIS A 104 -37.11 -33.43 18.07
N SER A 105 -37.63 -33.63 16.87
CA SER A 105 -37.20 -34.74 16.00
C SER A 105 -35.66 -34.75 15.93
N LEU A 106 -35.02 -35.90 15.72
CA LEU A 106 -33.55 -36.01 15.62
C LEU A 106 -32.94 -35.03 14.60
N TRP A 107 -33.73 -34.60 13.60
CA TRP A 107 -33.36 -33.61 12.58
C TRP A 107 -33.59 -32.14 12.98
N ASN A 108 -34.30 -31.87 14.08
CA ASN A 108 -34.61 -30.54 14.60
C ASN A 108 -33.88 -30.25 15.92
N GLN A 109 -32.88 -31.05 16.29
CA GLN A 109 -32.08 -30.75 17.47
C GLN A 109 -31.25 -29.47 17.22
N PRO A 110 -31.29 -28.51 18.16
CA PRO A 110 -30.54 -27.28 17.99
C PRO A 110 -29.03 -27.54 18.10
N VAL A 111 -28.29 -27.18 17.05
CA VAL A 111 -26.83 -27.39 16.95
C VAL A 111 -26.13 -26.16 16.39
N GLY A 112 -24.85 -25.97 16.74
CA GLY A 112 -24.06 -24.84 16.23
C GLY A 112 -24.44 -23.49 16.85
N ARG A 113 -24.87 -23.47 18.11
CA ARG A 113 -25.11 -22.24 18.89
C ARG A 113 -23.80 -21.71 19.47
N LEU A 114 -23.51 -20.43 19.24
CA LEU A 114 -22.39 -19.73 19.85
C LEU A 114 -22.79 -19.24 21.25
N GLU A 115 -23.79 -18.38 21.31
CA GLU A 115 -24.33 -17.84 22.56
C GLU A 115 -25.79 -17.41 22.40
N LYS A 116 -26.45 -17.05 23.50
CA LYS A 116 -27.82 -16.55 23.49
C LYS A 116 -27.84 -15.07 23.08
N HIS A 117 -28.72 -14.67 22.17
CA HIS A 117 -28.82 -13.30 21.68
C HIS A 117 -29.62 -12.41 22.66
N GLY A 118 -29.00 -12.09 23.80
CA GLY A 118 -29.62 -11.29 24.86
C GLY A 118 -30.96 -11.87 25.31
N ASN A 119 -32.00 -11.04 25.36
CA ASN A 119 -33.36 -11.47 25.71
C ASN A 119 -34.26 -11.75 24.48
N MET A 120 -33.69 -11.76 23.28
CA MET A 120 -34.45 -11.94 22.04
C MET A 120 -35.07 -13.34 21.97
N ARG A 121 -36.27 -13.41 21.37
CA ARG A 121 -37.07 -14.63 21.24
C ARG A 121 -37.54 -14.79 19.80
N LEU A 122 -37.74 -16.03 19.40
CA LEU A 122 -38.28 -16.40 18.10
C LEU A 122 -39.74 -15.97 18.02
N LEU A 123 -40.13 -15.34 16.91
CA LEU A 123 -41.46 -14.74 16.75
C LEU A 123 -42.59 -15.77 16.81
N LYS A 124 -42.37 -17.00 16.32
CA LYS A 124 -43.40 -18.03 16.24
C LYS A 124 -43.50 -18.93 17.47
N THR A 125 -42.37 -19.25 18.09
CA THR A 125 -42.32 -20.25 19.18
C THR A 125 -42.14 -19.62 20.56
N GLY A 126 -41.68 -18.36 20.65
CA GLY A 126 -41.36 -17.70 21.91
C GLY A 126 -40.09 -18.24 22.59
N GLU A 127 -39.39 -19.20 21.99
CA GLU A 127 -38.10 -19.70 22.47
C GLU A 127 -37.00 -18.64 22.34
N HIS A 128 -35.90 -18.80 23.07
CA HIS A 128 -34.78 -17.86 22.96
C HIS A 128 -34.07 -17.96 21.61
N LEU A 129 -33.74 -16.82 21.03
CA LEU A 129 -32.91 -16.73 19.84
C LEU A 129 -31.43 -16.91 20.24
N TYR A 130 -30.73 -17.76 19.51
CA TYR A 130 -29.31 -18.02 19.67
C TYR A 130 -28.53 -17.53 18.47
N ILE A 131 -27.35 -16.96 18.73
CA ILE A 131 -26.39 -16.58 17.69
C ILE A 131 -25.78 -17.87 17.12
N PRO A 132 -25.90 -18.14 15.81
CA PRO A 132 -25.28 -19.31 15.20
C PRO A 132 -23.76 -19.13 15.05
N ILE A 133 -23.03 -20.24 15.04
CA ILE A 133 -21.65 -20.30 14.55
C ILE A 133 -21.72 -20.33 13.03
N THR A 134 -21.23 -19.26 12.37
CA THR A 134 -21.17 -19.15 10.90
C THR A 134 -19.78 -19.55 10.37
N GLN A 135 -19.64 -19.61 9.04
CA GLN A 135 -18.32 -19.78 8.42
C GLN A 135 -17.57 -18.45 8.38
N ASP A 136 -16.24 -18.51 8.48
CA ASP A 136 -15.41 -17.32 8.30
C ASP A 136 -15.56 -16.74 6.88
N PRO A 137 -15.50 -15.42 6.72
CA PRO A 137 -15.49 -14.78 5.41
C PRO A 137 -14.38 -15.33 4.50
N THR A 138 -14.64 -15.29 3.19
CA THR A 138 -13.66 -15.74 2.19
C THR A 138 -12.61 -14.65 1.96
N PRO A 139 -11.33 -14.89 2.29
CA PRO A 139 -10.28 -13.97 1.87
C PRO A 139 -10.17 -14.00 0.35
N LYS A 140 -9.93 -12.84 -0.26
CA LYS A 140 -9.71 -12.69 -1.70
C LYS A 140 -8.54 -11.75 -1.97
N THR A 141 -7.78 -12.01 -3.02
CA THR A 141 -6.79 -11.05 -3.55
C THR A 141 -7.44 -10.08 -4.53
N GLU A 142 -6.78 -8.96 -4.80
CA GLU A 142 -7.27 -7.91 -5.69
C GLU A 142 -7.63 -8.42 -7.09
N ASP A 143 -6.79 -9.27 -7.68
CA ASP A 143 -7.07 -9.88 -8.99
C ASP A 143 -8.28 -10.83 -8.96
N GLN A 144 -8.54 -11.49 -7.83
CA GLN A 144 -9.75 -12.32 -7.69
C GLN A 144 -11.02 -11.47 -7.57
N ILE A 145 -10.93 -10.31 -6.93
CA ILE A 145 -12.04 -9.37 -6.83
C ILE A 145 -12.35 -8.77 -8.21
N GLU A 146 -11.31 -8.44 -8.97
CA GLU A 146 -11.44 -7.97 -10.35
C GLU A 146 -12.02 -9.05 -11.27
N GLU A 147 -11.54 -10.30 -11.16
CA GLU A 147 -12.09 -11.45 -11.89
C GLU A 147 -13.57 -11.67 -11.55
N ASP A 148 -13.94 -11.67 -10.28
CA ASP A 148 -15.33 -11.78 -9.85
C ASP A 148 -16.19 -10.65 -10.44
N ALA A 149 -15.69 -9.41 -10.44
CA ALA A 149 -16.39 -8.27 -11.01
C ALA A 149 -16.58 -8.42 -12.53
N ASN A 150 -15.55 -8.89 -13.25
CA ASN A 150 -15.61 -9.10 -14.69
C ASN A 150 -16.60 -10.21 -15.06
N VAL A 151 -16.60 -11.33 -14.33
CA VAL A 151 -17.58 -12.41 -14.54
C VAL A 151 -19.01 -11.89 -14.36
N LEU A 152 -19.24 -11.04 -13.36
CA LEU A 152 -20.56 -10.43 -13.14
C LEU A 152 -20.97 -9.47 -14.28
N LEU A 153 -20.01 -8.75 -14.87
CA LEU A 153 -20.27 -7.88 -16.02
C LEU A 153 -20.58 -8.68 -17.28
N GLU A 154 -19.85 -9.78 -17.53
CA GLU A 154 -20.02 -10.64 -18.70
C GLU A 154 -21.34 -11.39 -18.71
N LEU A 155 -21.89 -11.70 -17.53
CA LEU A 155 -23.18 -12.40 -17.39
C LEU A 155 -24.36 -11.64 -18.00
N GLY A 156 -24.25 -10.33 -18.27
CA GLY A 156 -25.33 -9.53 -18.87
C GLY A 156 -26.46 -9.18 -17.90
N THR A 157 -27.51 -8.51 -18.40
CA THR A 157 -28.61 -7.94 -17.59
C THR A 157 -29.93 -8.71 -17.67
N ASP A 158 -29.97 -9.82 -18.39
CA ASP A 158 -31.18 -10.63 -18.57
C ASP A 158 -31.68 -11.22 -17.24
N THR A 159 -32.93 -11.69 -17.21
CA THR A 159 -33.53 -12.26 -15.99
C THR A 159 -32.78 -13.51 -15.51
N GLU A 160 -32.43 -14.42 -16.43
CA GLU A 160 -31.62 -15.60 -16.13
C GLU A 160 -30.21 -15.24 -15.65
N ALA A 161 -29.62 -14.19 -16.23
CA ALA A 161 -28.35 -13.64 -15.79
C ALA A 161 -28.43 -13.02 -14.40
N ALA A 162 -29.53 -12.35 -14.07
CA ALA A 162 -29.78 -11.78 -12.75
C ALA A 162 -29.90 -12.88 -11.69
N GLU A 163 -30.60 -13.97 -11.99
CA GLU A 163 -30.68 -15.14 -11.13
C GLU A 163 -29.33 -15.84 -10.94
N LEU A 164 -28.51 -15.93 -11.99
CA LEU A 164 -27.18 -16.52 -11.92
C LEU A 164 -26.23 -15.65 -11.08
N ARG A 165 -26.24 -14.32 -11.28
CA ARG A 165 -25.50 -13.36 -10.43
C ARG A 165 -25.94 -13.45 -8.97
N ALA A 166 -27.24 -13.51 -8.72
CA ALA A 166 -27.81 -13.69 -7.39
C ALA A 166 -27.33 -14.98 -6.73
N ARG A 167 -27.33 -16.11 -7.46
CA ARG A 167 -26.80 -17.39 -6.98
C ARG A 167 -25.29 -17.37 -6.71
N MET A 168 -24.50 -16.72 -7.55
CA MET A 168 -23.05 -16.61 -7.34
C MET A 168 -22.71 -15.76 -6.11
N MET A 169 -23.47 -14.70 -5.85
CA MET A 169 -23.27 -13.83 -4.68
C MET A 169 -23.89 -14.38 -3.38
N SER A 170 -24.88 -15.28 -3.46
CA SER A 170 -25.62 -15.73 -2.29
C SER A 170 -24.96 -16.86 -1.50
N ALA A 171 -23.80 -17.38 -1.90
CA ALA A 171 -23.16 -18.50 -1.21
C ALA A 171 -22.90 -18.23 0.29
N SER A 172 -22.43 -17.03 0.64
CA SER A 172 -22.24 -16.63 2.04
C SER A 172 -23.57 -16.51 2.77
N LEU A 173 -24.56 -15.86 2.14
CA LEU A 173 -25.90 -15.68 2.71
C LEU A 173 -26.58 -17.04 2.97
N LEU A 174 -26.47 -17.97 2.03
CA LEU A 174 -26.97 -19.33 2.15
C LEU A 174 -26.33 -20.04 3.36
N SER A 175 -25.00 -20.00 3.47
CA SER A 175 -24.26 -20.60 4.59
C SER A 175 -24.68 -20.00 5.95
N ASP A 176 -24.91 -18.69 6.01
CA ASP A 176 -25.36 -18.00 7.22
C ASP A 176 -26.81 -18.39 7.59
N MET A 177 -27.71 -18.47 6.60
CA MET A 177 -29.10 -18.91 6.79
C MET A 177 -29.17 -20.37 7.23
N GLU A 178 -28.37 -21.27 6.64
CA GLU A 178 -28.29 -22.67 7.03
C GLU A 178 -27.82 -22.81 8.49
N SER A 179 -26.78 -22.05 8.87
CA SER A 179 -26.25 -22.03 10.24
C SER A 179 -27.29 -21.51 11.23
N PHE A 180 -28.01 -20.46 10.87
CA PHE A 180 -29.05 -19.86 11.71
C PHE A 180 -30.23 -20.81 11.94
N LYS A 181 -30.69 -21.50 10.89
CA LYS A 181 -31.76 -22.51 11.01
C LYS A 181 -31.34 -23.69 11.89
N ALA A 182 -30.08 -24.11 11.80
CA ALA A 182 -29.56 -25.19 12.64
C ALA A 182 -29.50 -24.80 14.13
N ALA A 183 -29.13 -23.55 14.42
CA ALA A 183 -29.06 -23.02 15.78
C ALA A 183 -30.45 -22.71 16.37
N ASN A 184 -31.40 -22.32 15.52
CA ASN A 184 -32.75 -21.87 15.90
C ASN A 184 -33.85 -22.66 15.17
N PRO A 185 -34.14 -23.91 15.61
CA PRO A 185 -35.24 -24.69 15.06
C PRO A 185 -36.57 -23.94 15.18
N GLY A 186 -37.35 -23.89 14.09
CA GLY A 186 -38.64 -23.20 14.06
C GLY A 186 -38.58 -21.69 13.81
N ALA A 187 -37.39 -21.11 13.62
CA ALA A 187 -37.24 -19.71 13.27
C ALA A 187 -37.81 -19.38 11.87
N CYS A 188 -38.28 -18.15 11.69
CA CYS A 188 -38.69 -17.61 10.39
C CYS A 188 -37.66 -16.62 9.82
N LEU A 189 -37.88 -16.16 8.59
CA LEU A 189 -36.96 -15.24 7.92
C LEU A 189 -36.82 -13.92 8.69
N GLU A 190 -37.90 -13.46 9.30
CA GLU A 190 -37.95 -12.27 10.14
C GLU A 190 -37.00 -12.39 11.35
N ASP A 191 -36.94 -13.57 11.99
CA ASP A 191 -35.99 -13.84 13.07
C ASP A 191 -34.54 -13.74 12.58
N PHE A 192 -34.26 -14.25 11.38
CA PHE A 192 -32.94 -14.13 10.75
C PHE A 192 -32.60 -12.67 10.44
N ILE A 193 -33.53 -11.89 9.87
CA ILE A 193 -33.30 -10.49 9.52
C ILE A 193 -33.05 -9.64 10.78
N ARG A 194 -33.78 -9.88 11.87
CA ARG A 194 -33.56 -9.21 13.17
C ARG A 194 -32.13 -9.39 13.69
N TRP A 195 -31.49 -10.51 13.39
CA TRP A 195 -30.11 -10.79 13.77
C TRP A 195 -29.09 -10.32 12.71
N TYR A 196 -29.31 -10.68 11.44
CA TYR A 196 -28.33 -10.52 10.36
C TYR A 196 -28.33 -9.12 9.74
N SER A 197 -29.51 -8.51 9.60
CA SER A 197 -29.68 -7.13 9.11
C SER A 197 -30.69 -6.37 9.96
N PRO A 198 -30.33 -5.97 11.19
CA PRO A 198 -31.26 -5.27 12.09
C PRO A 198 -31.82 -3.97 11.51
N ARG A 199 -31.14 -3.38 10.52
CA ARG A 199 -31.58 -2.18 9.80
C ARG A 199 -32.79 -2.43 8.90
N ASP A 200 -33.02 -3.68 8.49
CA ASP A 200 -34.17 -4.08 7.68
C ASP A 200 -35.37 -4.54 8.53
N TRP A 201 -35.28 -4.42 9.86
CA TRP A 201 -36.37 -4.64 10.79
C TRP A 201 -36.92 -3.30 11.29
N ILE A 202 -38.16 -2.97 10.95
CA ILE A 202 -38.83 -1.73 11.35
C ILE A 202 -39.69 -2.03 12.57
N GLU A 203 -39.30 -1.50 13.73
CA GLU A 203 -40.02 -1.71 15.00
C GLU A 203 -41.29 -0.85 15.06
N GLU A 204 -42.45 -1.50 15.19
CA GLU A 204 -43.78 -0.92 15.35
C GLU A 204 -44.47 -1.54 16.59
N GLY A 205 -44.32 -0.91 17.76
CA GLY A 205 -45.01 -1.31 18.99
C GLY A 205 -44.38 -2.48 19.75
N GLY A 206 -45.12 -3.07 20.70
CA GLY A 206 -44.72 -4.22 21.52
C GLY A 206 -45.42 -5.51 21.09
N ASP A 207 -44.71 -6.64 21.16
CA ASP A 207 -45.21 -7.99 20.88
C ASP A 207 -45.71 -8.70 22.16
N GLU A 208 -46.30 -9.88 21.97
CA GLU A 208 -46.86 -10.73 23.05
C GLU A 208 -45.81 -11.23 24.06
N PHE A 209 -44.52 -11.11 23.74
CA PHE A 209 -43.41 -11.57 24.57
C PHE A 209 -42.62 -10.40 25.19
N GLY A 210 -43.14 -9.17 25.10
CA GLY A 210 -42.51 -7.96 25.63
C GLY A 210 -41.32 -7.44 24.82
N GLN A 211 -41.13 -7.91 23.58
CA GLN A 211 -40.17 -7.38 22.61
C GLN A 211 -40.87 -6.39 21.68
N LYS A 212 -40.12 -5.63 20.90
CA LYS A 212 -40.74 -4.71 19.95
C LYS A 212 -41.22 -5.48 18.72
N LYS A 213 -42.54 -5.44 18.48
CA LYS A 213 -43.13 -5.97 17.25
C LYS A 213 -42.62 -5.15 16.08
N GLY A 214 -42.49 -5.73 14.90
CA GLY A 214 -41.98 -5.02 13.75
C GLY A 214 -42.33 -5.69 12.43
N THR A 215 -42.03 -4.98 11.35
CA THR A 215 -42.24 -5.40 9.97
C THR A 215 -40.94 -5.33 9.19
N LEU A 216 -40.87 -6.08 8.09
CA LEU A 216 -39.73 -6.04 7.20
C LEU A 216 -39.68 -4.69 6.46
N SER A 217 -38.47 -4.21 6.18
CA SER A 217 -38.28 -3.00 5.37
C SER A 217 -38.90 -3.14 3.98
N ALA A 218 -39.26 -2.00 3.36
CA ALA A 218 -39.79 -1.99 2.00
C ALA A 218 -38.87 -2.71 0.98
N ARG A 219 -37.54 -2.68 1.21
CA ARG A 219 -36.55 -3.41 0.41
C ARG A 219 -36.69 -4.93 0.53
N MET A 220 -37.04 -5.44 1.70
CA MET A 220 -37.25 -6.86 1.94
C MET A 220 -38.62 -7.37 1.49
N MET A 221 -39.56 -6.47 1.20
CA MET A 221 -40.91 -6.80 0.71
C MET A 221 -41.06 -6.71 -0.82
N ILE A 222 -39.96 -6.52 -1.55
CA ILE A 222 -39.97 -6.48 -3.01
C ILE A 222 -40.43 -7.84 -3.56
N LYS A 223 -41.21 -7.80 -4.65
CA LYS A 223 -41.64 -9.01 -5.37
C LYS A 223 -40.41 -9.75 -5.92
N ASP A 224 -40.37 -11.07 -5.76
CA ASP A 224 -39.23 -11.94 -6.13
C ASP A 224 -37.93 -11.58 -5.36
N ASN A 225 -38.03 -11.53 -4.03
CA ASN A 225 -36.88 -11.25 -3.16
C ASN A 225 -35.95 -12.48 -3.04
N MET A 226 -34.73 -12.34 -3.55
CA MET A 226 -33.63 -13.30 -3.42
C MET A 226 -33.44 -13.82 -1.99
N TRP A 227 -33.63 -12.99 -0.95
CA TRP A 227 -33.46 -13.44 0.44
C TRP A 227 -34.50 -14.48 0.84
N VAL A 228 -35.73 -14.34 0.35
CA VAL A 228 -36.83 -15.30 0.58
C VAL A 228 -36.52 -16.60 -0.15
N GLU A 229 -36.03 -16.52 -1.39
CA GLU A 229 -35.64 -17.70 -2.19
C GLU A 229 -34.49 -18.48 -1.53
N VAL A 230 -33.41 -17.78 -1.16
CA VAL A 230 -32.25 -18.38 -0.48
C VAL A 230 -32.68 -18.96 0.87
N TRP A 231 -33.53 -18.26 1.61
CA TRP A 231 -34.08 -18.77 2.87
C TRP A 231 -34.88 -20.04 2.66
N ASN A 232 -35.75 -20.11 1.66
CA ASN A 232 -36.54 -21.30 1.37
C ASN A 232 -35.66 -22.48 0.93
N ALA A 233 -34.58 -22.22 0.19
CA ALA A 233 -33.61 -23.23 -0.22
C ALA A 233 -32.71 -23.71 0.93
N ALA A 234 -32.43 -22.86 1.92
CA ALA A 234 -31.52 -23.15 3.03
C ALA A 234 -32.04 -24.28 3.93
N LYS A 235 -31.19 -25.26 4.21
CA LYS A 235 -31.48 -26.38 5.14
C LYS A 235 -30.88 -26.10 6.51
N PRO A 236 -31.43 -26.66 7.61
CA PRO A 236 -30.84 -26.51 8.95
C PRO A 236 -29.54 -27.33 9.07
N VAL A 237 -28.43 -26.78 8.57
CA VAL A 237 -27.11 -27.43 8.58
C VAL A 237 -26.13 -26.55 9.35
N PRO A 238 -25.49 -27.03 10.43
CA PRO A 238 -24.49 -26.22 11.16
C PRO A 238 -23.22 -26.03 10.33
N SER A 239 -22.53 -24.90 10.51
CA SER A 239 -21.29 -24.52 9.79
C SER A 239 -20.29 -25.67 9.59
N ARG A 240 -20.03 -26.50 10.60
CA ARG A 240 -19.11 -27.66 10.52
C ARG A 240 -19.48 -28.75 9.49
N ARG A 241 -20.76 -28.84 9.12
CA ARG A 241 -21.30 -29.84 8.15
C ARG A 241 -21.59 -29.23 6.78
N GLN A 242 -21.44 -27.91 6.63
CA GLN A 242 -21.69 -27.23 5.37
C GLN A 242 -20.50 -27.38 4.41
N LYS A 243 -20.77 -27.12 3.13
CA LYS A 243 -19.69 -26.96 2.15
C LYS A 243 -18.85 -25.74 2.53
N ARG A 244 -17.54 -25.90 2.55
CA ARG A 244 -16.59 -24.83 2.89
C ARG A 244 -16.67 -23.71 1.85
N LEU A 245 -16.88 -22.48 2.32
CA LEU A 245 -16.85 -21.28 1.48
C LEU A 245 -15.44 -21.00 0.94
N PHE A 246 -14.42 -21.33 1.73
CA PHE A 246 -13.01 -21.18 1.37
C PHE A 246 -12.30 -22.53 1.42
N ASP A 247 -11.80 -22.97 0.27
CA ASP A 247 -10.97 -24.17 0.17
C ASP A 247 -9.49 -23.81 0.24
N ASP A 248 -8.90 -23.96 1.43
CA ASP A 248 -7.49 -23.68 1.72
C ASP A 248 -6.52 -24.46 0.84
N THR A 249 -6.93 -25.61 0.29
CA THR A 249 -6.06 -26.42 -0.57
C THR A 249 -6.08 -25.88 -1.98
N ARG A 250 -7.28 -25.67 -2.54
CA ARG A 250 -7.44 -25.14 -3.90
C ARG A 250 -6.89 -23.73 -4.04
N GLU A 251 -7.12 -22.86 -3.05
CA GLU A 251 -6.63 -21.47 -3.11
C GLU A 251 -5.10 -21.40 -2.97
N ALA A 252 -4.48 -22.27 -2.18
CA ALA A 252 -3.02 -22.39 -2.14
C ALA A 252 -2.45 -22.84 -3.49
N GLU A 253 -3.05 -23.85 -4.12
CA GLU A 253 -2.64 -24.34 -5.44
C GLU A 253 -2.75 -23.26 -6.52
N LYS A 254 -3.84 -22.47 -6.50
CA LYS A 254 -3.98 -21.31 -7.40
C LYS A 254 -2.84 -20.31 -7.23
N VAL A 255 -2.47 -19.97 -5.99
CA VAL A 255 -1.34 -19.07 -5.71
C VAL A 255 -0.02 -19.67 -6.23
N MET A 256 0.22 -20.96 -5.96
CA MET A 256 1.44 -21.64 -6.42
C MET A 256 1.52 -21.68 -7.94
N HIS A 257 0.43 -22.06 -8.62
CA HIS A 257 0.33 -22.06 -10.07
C HIS A 257 0.52 -20.66 -10.65
N PHE A 258 -0.07 -19.64 -10.02
CA PHE A 258 0.13 -18.24 -10.41
C PHE A 258 1.60 -17.84 -10.37
N LEU A 259 2.37 -18.28 -9.37
CA LEU A 259 3.81 -17.97 -9.28
C LEU A 259 4.63 -18.82 -10.26
N ASP A 260 4.37 -20.12 -10.34
CA ASP A 260 5.11 -21.08 -11.17
C ASP A 260 4.93 -20.80 -12.68
N SER A 261 3.78 -20.27 -13.09
CA SER A 261 3.48 -19.96 -14.50
C SER A 261 4.07 -18.63 -15.00
N ARG A 262 4.71 -17.84 -14.14
CA ARG A 262 5.24 -16.52 -14.53
C ARG A 262 6.56 -16.63 -15.28
N LYS A 263 6.64 -15.94 -16.40
CA LYS A 263 7.90 -15.65 -17.10
C LYS A 263 8.72 -14.62 -16.29
N LEU A 264 10.02 -14.56 -16.56
CA LEU A 264 10.92 -13.60 -15.91
C LEU A 264 10.41 -12.15 -16.00
N SER A 265 9.86 -11.74 -17.15
CA SER A 265 9.26 -10.40 -17.32
C SER A 265 8.08 -10.18 -16.38
N GLY A 266 7.18 -11.16 -16.25
CA GLY A 266 6.04 -11.08 -15.34
C GLY A 266 6.44 -11.06 -13.86
N VAL A 267 7.55 -11.73 -13.50
CA VAL A 267 8.13 -11.61 -12.15
C VAL A 267 8.68 -10.20 -11.92
N ALA A 268 9.36 -9.62 -12.90
CA ALA A 268 9.87 -8.26 -12.81
C ALA A 268 8.72 -7.25 -12.65
N GLU A 269 7.62 -7.39 -13.41
CA GLU A 269 6.42 -6.56 -13.30
C GLU A 269 5.80 -6.60 -11.89
N LEU A 270 5.68 -7.80 -11.31
CA LEU A 270 5.18 -7.97 -9.93
C LEU A 270 6.07 -7.28 -8.88
N LEU A 271 7.35 -7.09 -9.17
CA LEU A 271 8.31 -6.44 -8.29
C LEU A 271 8.38 -4.92 -8.46
N LEU A 272 7.98 -4.38 -9.62
CA LEU A 272 8.06 -2.95 -9.90
C LEU A 272 7.46 -2.06 -8.79
N PRO A 273 6.24 -2.31 -8.26
CA PRO A 273 5.70 -1.50 -7.17
C PRO A 273 6.62 -1.46 -5.94
N THR A 274 7.21 -2.59 -5.58
CA THR A 274 8.10 -2.68 -4.41
C THR A 274 9.45 -2.01 -4.65
N LEU A 275 10.01 -2.13 -5.85
CA LEU A 275 11.27 -1.50 -6.23
C LEU A 275 11.14 0.02 -6.31
N ILE A 276 10.05 0.50 -6.93
CA ILE A 276 9.72 1.93 -6.98
C ILE A 276 9.51 2.49 -5.58
N HIS A 277 8.76 1.79 -4.72
CA HIS A 277 8.58 2.20 -3.34
C HIS A 277 9.92 2.30 -2.59
N ALA A 278 10.77 1.28 -2.70
CA ALA A 278 12.10 1.28 -2.09
C ALA A 278 12.99 2.41 -2.62
N ALA A 279 12.94 2.70 -3.93
CA ALA A 279 13.66 3.82 -4.54
C ALA A 279 13.18 5.16 -3.96
N ILE A 280 11.87 5.38 -3.86
CA ILE A 280 11.29 6.60 -3.27
C ILE A 280 11.69 6.73 -1.79
N CYS A 281 11.59 5.66 -0.99
CA CYS A 281 12.03 5.68 0.39
C CYS A 281 13.51 6.05 0.50
N ARG A 282 14.36 5.49 -0.36
CA ARG A 282 15.78 5.80 -0.38
C ARG A 282 16.06 7.26 -0.73
N LEU A 283 15.33 7.82 -1.69
CA LEU A 283 15.46 9.24 -2.05
C LEU A 283 14.97 10.17 -0.93
N LEU A 284 13.93 9.79 -0.20
CA LEU A 284 13.43 10.54 0.96
C LEU A 284 14.43 10.51 2.12
N GLU A 285 15.10 9.38 2.36
CA GLU A 285 16.17 9.28 3.37
C GLU A 285 17.38 10.15 3.05
N GLU A 286 17.73 10.26 1.77
CA GLU A 286 18.88 11.04 1.29
C GLU A 286 18.53 12.51 0.99
N GLN A 287 17.26 12.88 1.11
CA GLN A 287 16.80 14.24 0.87
C GLN A 287 17.40 15.21 1.91
N LYS A 288 17.88 16.36 1.43
CA LYS A 288 18.28 17.49 2.26
C LYS A 288 17.25 18.61 2.15
N ASP A 289 16.89 19.22 3.28
CA ASP A 289 15.84 20.25 3.35
C ASP A 289 16.22 21.55 2.60
N ASP A 290 17.52 21.79 2.42
CA ASP A 290 18.05 23.02 1.84
C ASP A 290 17.91 23.13 0.31
N LEU A 291 17.44 22.07 -0.36
CA LEU A 291 17.35 22.02 -1.83
C LEU A 291 15.98 22.54 -2.32
N PRO A 292 15.94 23.69 -3.03
CA PRO A 292 14.69 24.31 -3.44
C PRO A 292 13.93 23.43 -4.44
N GLY A 293 12.64 23.24 -4.21
CA GLY A 293 11.75 22.50 -5.11
C GLY A 293 11.84 20.97 -5.01
N LEU A 294 12.86 20.41 -4.34
CA LEU A 294 13.04 18.96 -4.20
C LEU A 294 11.86 18.29 -3.47
N ALA A 295 11.39 18.90 -2.38
CA ALA A 295 10.23 18.38 -1.65
C ALA A 295 8.97 18.31 -2.52
N ASN A 296 8.73 19.34 -3.34
CA ASN A 296 7.57 19.37 -4.25
C ASN A 296 7.71 18.31 -5.36
N ALA A 297 8.91 18.13 -5.90
CA ALA A 297 9.20 17.10 -6.91
C ALA A 297 8.99 15.68 -6.33
N LEU A 298 9.46 15.40 -5.12
CA LEU A 298 9.24 14.12 -4.45
C LEU A 298 7.76 13.86 -4.17
N GLN A 299 7.01 14.88 -3.71
CA GLN A 299 5.55 14.77 -3.55
C GLN A 299 4.83 14.50 -4.87
N HIS A 300 5.30 15.08 -5.98
CA HIS A 300 4.79 14.78 -7.31
C HIS A 300 5.04 13.32 -7.70
N ILE A 301 6.29 12.83 -7.55
CA ILE A 301 6.65 11.44 -7.84
C ILE A 301 5.85 10.47 -6.99
N ILE A 302 5.65 10.74 -5.70
CA ILE A 302 4.84 9.89 -4.81
C ILE A 302 3.41 9.78 -5.34
N LYS A 303 2.78 10.90 -5.73
CA LYS A 303 1.42 10.89 -6.29
C LYS A 303 1.37 10.16 -7.63
N LYS A 304 2.38 10.34 -8.49
CA LYS A 304 2.48 9.62 -9.78
C LYS A 304 2.64 8.12 -9.55
N ALA A 305 3.55 7.71 -8.67
CA ALA A 305 3.76 6.32 -8.28
C ALA A 305 2.50 5.68 -7.74
N GLN A 306 1.73 6.37 -6.88
CA GLN A 306 0.44 5.88 -6.37
C GLN A 306 -0.57 5.62 -7.50
N ARG A 307 -0.62 6.48 -8.52
CA ARG A 307 -1.51 6.29 -9.68
C ARG A 307 -1.08 5.12 -10.54
N VAL A 308 0.21 5.03 -10.87
CA VAL A 308 0.77 3.98 -11.74
C VAL A 308 0.65 2.61 -11.07
N THR A 309 1.00 2.51 -9.78
CA THR A 309 1.00 1.21 -9.06
C THR A 309 -0.39 0.71 -8.68
N ARG A 310 -1.41 1.58 -8.65
CA ARG A 310 -2.82 1.21 -8.42
C ARG A 310 -3.62 1.06 -9.72
N ASN A 311 -2.99 1.27 -10.86
CA ASN A 311 -3.62 0.96 -12.14
C ASN A 311 -3.65 -0.57 -12.28
N PRO A 312 -4.81 -1.20 -12.52
CA PRO A 312 -4.91 -2.65 -12.71
C PRO A 312 -4.13 -3.13 -13.96
N HIS A 313 -3.95 -2.24 -14.94
CA HIS A 313 -3.24 -2.53 -16.19
C HIS A 313 -2.17 -1.46 -16.48
N PRO A 314 -1.07 -1.43 -15.70
CA PRO A 314 -0.02 -0.48 -15.94
C PRO A 314 0.76 -0.87 -17.20
N THR A 315 0.93 0.06 -18.13
CA THR A 315 1.81 -0.12 -19.28
C THR A 315 3.27 0.07 -18.88
N GLN A 316 4.18 -0.53 -19.65
CA GLN A 316 5.62 -0.38 -19.46
C GLN A 316 6.04 1.11 -19.50
N SER A 317 5.49 1.89 -20.43
CA SER A 317 5.76 3.32 -20.56
C SER A 317 5.44 4.12 -19.28
N HIS A 318 4.38 3.77 -18.55
CA HIS A 318 4.08 4.45 -17.28
C HIS A 318 5.19 4.26 -16.24
N TYR A 319 5.81 3.09 -16.19
CA TYR A 319 6.93 2.82 -15.29
C TYR A 319 8.23 3.45 -15.79
N GLU A 320 8.49 3.43 -17.09
CA GLU A 320 9.66 4.09 -17.69
C GLU A 320 9.67 5.59 -17.38
N ASP A 321 8.54 6.27 -17.57
CA ASP A 321 8.40 7.69 -17.23
C ASP A 321 8.61 7.96 -15.74
N LEU A 322 8.16 7.05 -14.87
CA LEU A 322 8.36 7.18 -13.42
C LEU A 322 9.82 6.98 -13.03
N VAL A 323 10.50 6.00 -13.64
CA VAL A 323 11.93 5.75 -13.43
C VAL A 323 12.77 6.93 -13.93
N ALA A 324 12.43 7.51 -15.08
CA ALA A 324 13.13 8.69 -15.61
C ALA A 324 13.07 9.88 -14.63
N GLU A 325 11.91 10.15 -14.02
CA GLU A 325 11.78 11.18 -12.99
C GLU A 325 12.57 10.85 -11.72
N LEU A 326 12.56 9.59 -11.27
CA LEU A 326 13.35 9.14 -10.12
C LEU A 326 14.85 9.35 -10.34
N VAL A 327 15.36 9.00 -11.52
CA VAL A 327 16.76 9.20 -11.91
C VAL A 327 17.09 10.69 -11.94
N GLY A 328 16.17 11.54 -12.41
CA GLY A 328 16.34 12.99 -12.38
C GLY A 328 16.51 13.54 -10.95
N ILE A 329 15.68 13.08 -10.00
CA ILE A 329 15.80 13.47 -8.60
C ILE A 329 17.08 12.93 -7.96
N GLU A 330 17.42 11.66 -8.21
CA GLU A 330 18.66 11.05 -7.73
C GLU A 330 19.88 11.87 -8.16
N ALA A 331 19.92 12.30 -9.43
CA ALA A 331 20.99 13.12 -9.96
C ALA A 331 21.13 14.46 -9.21
N VAL A 332 20.00 15.13 -8.91
CA VAL A 332 20.01 16.39 -8.15
C VAL A 332 20.56 16.19 -6.73
N ILE A 333 20.11 15.13 -6.03
CA ILE A 333 20.59 14.79 -4.68
C ILE A 333 22.09 14.45 -4.71
N ALA A 334 22.51 13.62 -5.67
CA ALA A 334 23.90 13.21 -5.82
C ALA A 334 24.82 14.41 -6.12
N GLN A 335 24.37 15.34 -6.97
CA GLN A 335 25.08 16.58 -7.26
C GLN A 335 25.23 17.45 -6.00
N ALA A 336 24.16 17.66 -5.25
CA ALA A 336 24.20 18.41 -4.00
C ALA A 336 25.16 17.79 -2.98
N ASN A 337 25.08 16.46 -2.79
CA ASN A 337 25.99 15.71 -1.93
C ASN A 337 27.46 15.84 -2.38
N SER A 338 27.71 15.81 -3.70
CA SER A 338 29.05 15.99 -4.25
C SER A 338 29.59 17.40 -3.99
N LEU A 339 28.77 18.43 -4.19
CA LEU A 339 29.16 19.82 -3.94
C LEU A 339 29.46 20.05 -2.47
N GLU A 340 28.60 19.56 -1.59
CA GLU A 340 28.84 19.64 -0.16
C GLU A 340 30.15 18.94 0.21
N HIS A 341 30.37 17.70 -0.21
CA HIS A 341 31.63 16.99 0.07
C HIS A 341 32.86 17.73 -0.50
N LYS A 342 32.76 18.38 -1.65
CA LYS A 342 33.89 19.11 -2.28
C LYS A 342 34.28 20.37 -1.51
N PHE A 343 33.29 21.08 -0.95
CA PHE A 343 33.49 22.38 -0.32
C PHE A 343 33.36 22.38 1.21
N HIS A 344 32.84 21.32 1.80
CA HIS A 344 32.70 21.16 3.24
C HIS A 344 34.08 20.93 3.88
N SER A 345 34.39 21.79 4.85
CA SER A 345 35.53 21.70 5.76
C SER A 345 35.04 22.21 7.12
N SER A 346 35.68 21.78 8.21
CA SER A 346 35.34 22.24 9.57
C SER A 346 35.36 23.77 9.72
N GLU A 347 36.07 24.48 8.85
CA GLU A 347 36.21 25.94 8.83
C GLU A 347 35.23 26.66 7.88
N THR A 348 34.52 25.93 7.01
CA THR A 348 33.59 26.51 6.00
C THR A 348 32.11 26.41 6.39
N ALA A 349 31.79 25.75 7.51
CA ALA A 349 30.43 25.55 8.04
C ALA A 349 29.82 26.86 8.59
N THR A 350 29.49 27.78 7.68
CA THR A 350 28.79 29.04 7.96
C THR A 350 27.40 28.99 7.33
N PRO A 351 26.39 29.73 7.83
CA PRO A 351 25.06 29.77 7.18
C PRO A 351 25.12 30.24 5.72
N ASN A 352 26.12 31.05 5.35
CA ASN A 352 26.36 31.48 3.98
C ASN A 352 26.78 30.33 3.05
N PHE A 353 27.28 29.22 3.60
CA PHE A 353 27.72 28.05 2.84
C PHE A 353 26.55 27.31 2.18
N HIS A 354 25.49 27.03 2.95
CA HIS A 354 24.31 26.34 2.43
C HIS A 354 23.60 27.18 1.35
N THR A 355 23.53 28.49 1.54
CA THR A 355 23.03 29.43 0.52
C THR A 355 23.88 29.39 -0.76
N PHE A 356 25.21 29.38 -0.63
CA PHE A 356 26.11 29.27 -1.77
C PHE A 356 25.92 27.94 -2.53
N LEU A 357 25.79 26.81 -1.83
CA LEU A 357 25.54 25.51 -2.46
C LEU A 357 24.18 25.47 -3.17
N SER A 358 23.14 26.05 -2.55
CA SER A 358 21.81 26.15 -3.16
C SER A 358 21.84 27.01 -4.43
N GLN A 359 22.58 28.12 -4.42
CA GLN A 359 22.79 28.96 -5.60
C GLN A 359 23.60 28.24 -6.68
N MET A 360 24.63 27.47 -6.33
CA MET A 360 25.41 26.64 -7.27
C MET A 360 24.54 25.62 -8.03
N MET A 361 23.46 25.16 -7.41
CA MET A 361 22.53 24.21 -8.02
C MET A 361 21.43 24.87 -8.88
N SER A 362 21.09 26.13 -8.61
CA SER A 362 19.88 26.77 -9.16
C SER A 362 20.15 28.01 -10.02
N ALA A 363 21.28 28.70 -9.81
CA ALA A 363 21.63 29.94 -10.48
C ALA A 363 22.70 29.71 -11.56
N PRO A 364 22.63 30.43 -12.69
CA PRO A 364 23.64 30.36 -13.74
C PRO A 364 24.97 31.01 -13.34
N GLU A 365 24.93 31.97 -12.41
CA GLU A 365 26.09 32.68 -11.89
C GLU A 365 25.98 32.77 -10.37
N VAL A 366 27.08 32.52 -9.67
CA VAL A 366 27.12 32.49 -8.21
C VAL A 366 28.33 33.25 -7.70
N GLU A 367 28.10 34.17 -6.77
CA GLU A 367 29.17 34.90 -6.10
C GLU A 367 29.85 33.98 -5.09
N VAL A 368 31.19 33.87 -5.16
CA VAL A 368 31.96 33.04 -4.23
C VAL A 368 32.17 33.80 -2.92
N PRO A 369 31.70 33.27 -1.77
CA PRO A 369 31.87 33.95 -0.48
C PRO A 369 33.34 34.19 -0.13
N GLY A 370 33.68 35.43 0.23
CA GLY A 370 35.06 35.84 0.51
C GLY A 370 35.94 35.99 -0.74
N GLY A 371 35.36 35.84 -1.94
CA GLY A 371 36.04 35.99 -3.22
C GLY A 371 37.24 35.04 -3.37
N PRO A 372 38.27 35.42 -4.14
CA PRO A 372 39.42 34.55 -4.38
C PRO A 372 40.20 34.26 -3.09
N ARG A 373 40.31 35.19 -2.15
CA ARG A 373 41.09 34.96 -0.92
C ARG A 373 40.31 34.19 0.16
N GLY A 374 39.01 33.98 -0.03
CA GLY A 374 38.17 33.19 0.87
C GLY A 374 38.46 31.69 0.81
N LEU A 375 38.02 30.96 1.83
CA LEU A 375 38.21 29.51 1.96
C LEU A 375 37.63 28.74 0.77
N ILE A 376 36.38 29.06 0.38
CA ILE A 376 35.70 28.46 -0.76
C ILE A 376 36.47 28.75 -2.06
N GLY A 377 36.84 30.02 -2.29
CA GLY A 377 37.61 30.41 -3.48
C GLY A 377 38.99 29.73 -3.57
N SER A 378 39.65 29.52 -2.43
CA SER A 378 40.89 28.75 -2.36
C SER A 378 40.68 27.28 -2.72
N ARG A 379 39.60 26.66 -2.22
CA ARG A 379 39.24 25.28 -2.54
C ARG A 379 38.90 25.10 -4.02
N ILE A 380 38.16 26.04 -4.62
CA ILE A 380 37.90 26.06 -6.07
C ILE A 380 39.23 26.04 -6.84
N ARG A 381 40.16 26.95 -6.52
CA ARG A 381 41.47 27.00 -7.17
C ARG A 381 42.25 25.70 -7.06
N ALA A 382 42.29 25.10 -5.87
CA ALA A 382 42.95 23.83 -5.65
C ALA A 382 42.36 22.72 -6.53
N MET A 383 41.03 22.59 -6.57
CA MET A 383 40.35 21.59 -7.40
C MET A 383 40.62 21.78 -8.90
N PHE A 384 40.62 23.02 -9.39
CA PHE A 384 40.96 23.28 -10.80
C PHE A 384 42.44 22.98 -11.11
N ALA A 385 43.36 23.31 -10.19
CA ALA A 385 44.77 22.97 -10.35
C ALA A 385 45.00 21.45 -10.34
N GLU A 386 44.34 20.70 -9.45
CA GLU A 386 44.34 19.24 -9.41
C GLU A 386 43.79 18.64 -10.70
N ALA A 387 42.66 19.15 -11.21
CA ALA A 387 42.06 18.69 -12.47
C ALA A 387 42.96 18.95 -13.67
N GLN A 388 43.64 20.10 -13.73
CA GLN A 388 44.62 20.40 -14.79
C GLN A 388 45.83 19.45 -14.71
N LYS A 389 46.38 19.21 -13.51
CA LYS A 389 47.49 18.24 -13.31
C LYS A 389 47.10 16.84 -13.78
N ALA A 390 45.91 16.37 -13.41
CA ALA A 390 45.39 15.07 -13.81
C ALA A 390 45.21 14.95 -15.34
N THR A 391 44.69 16.01 -15.98
CA THR A 391 44.49 16.05 -17.43
C THR A 391 45.83 16.03 -18.19
N GLN A 392 46.89 16.61 -17.60
CA GLN A 392 48.22 16.70 -18.21
C GLN A 392 49.14 15.50 -17.87
N MET A 393 48.67 14.49 -17.13
CA MET A 393 49.48 13.36 -16.63
C MET A 393 50.80 13.79 -15.95
N ARG A 394 50.81 14.94 -15.28
CA ARG A 394 52.01 15.45 -14.60
C ARG A 394 52.21 14.75 -13.27
N THR A 395 53.32 14.02 -13.11
CA THR A 395 53.79 13.48 -11.82
C THR A 395 54.40 14.58 -10.95
N ASP A 396 54.41 14.39 -9.63
CA ASP A 396 54.84 15.36 -8.59
C ASP A 396 56.32 15.85 -8.67
N LEU A 397 57.04 15.53 -9.74
CA LEU A 397 58.48 15.78 -9.89
C LEU A 397 58.87 16.90 -10.86
N ASP A 398 57.91 17.56 -11.54
CA ASP A 398 58.25 18.64 -12.48
C ASP A 398 58.36 20.01 -11.77
N PRO A 399 59.53 20.68 -11.82
CA PRO A 399 59.72 21.96 -11.15
C PRO A 399 58.95 23.08 -11.86
N VAL A 400 58.19 23.84 -11.07
CA VAL A 400 57.47 25.05 -11.51
C VAL A 400 58.49 26.13 -11.89
N SER A 401 58.64 26.39 -13.20
CA SER A 401 59.50 27.47 -13.70
C SER A 401 58.78 28.82 -13.55
N LEU A 402 59.26 29.66 -12.63
CA LEU A 402 58.76 31.00 -12.31
C LEU A 402 59.40 32.07 -13.22
N VAL A 403 59.09 32.07 -14.52
CA VAL A 403 59.46 33.18 -15.40
C VAL A 403 58.20 33.86 -15.89
N GLU A 404 57.93 35.05 -15.33
CA GLU A 404 56.83 35.93 -15.72
C GLU A 404 57.20 36.69 -17.01
N GLU A 405 56.52 36.37 -18.11
CA GLU A 405 56.49 37.17 -19.34
C GLU A 405 55.06 37.72 -19.54
N PRO A 406 54.86 39.00 -19.91
CA PRO A 406 53.62 39.72 -19.57
C PRO A 406 52.43 39.42 -20.51
N TRP A 407 52.60 38.61 -21.56
CA TRP A 407 51.57 38.38 -22.58
C TRP A 407 51.48 36.94 -23.11
N SER A 408 52.23 35.99 -22.54
CA SER A 408 52.20 34.58 -22.97
C SER A 408 51.24 33.75 -22.14
N HIS A 409 50.54 32.81 -22.80
CA HIS A 409 49.73 31.75 -22.21
C HIS A 409 50.37 31.21 -20.93
N ASN A 410 49.82 31.58 -19.77
CA ASN A 410 50.40 31.21 -18.50
C ASN A 410 50.15 29.71 -18.25
N PRO A 411 51.17 28.83 -18.31
CA PRO A 411 51.00 27.40 -18.05
C PRO A 411 50.70 27.12 -16.57
N SER A 412 50.82 28.15 -15.73
CA SER A 412 50.51 28.14 -14.29
C SER A 412 49.14 28.75 -13.96
N ALA A 413 48.34 29.15 -14.96
CA ALA A 413 47.00 29.64 -14.73
C ALA A 413 46.11 28.51 -14.20
N GLN A 414 45.85 28.54 -12.89
CA GLN A 414 44.99 27.58 -12.18
C GLN A 414 43.56 27.53 -12.73
N PHE A 415 43.14 28.50 -13.55
CA PHE A 415 41.84 28.51 -14.22
C PHE A 415 41.99 28.47 -15.75
N PRO A 416 41.01 27.92 -16.48
CA PRO A 416 40.93 28.04 -17.93
C PRO A 416 40.77 29.51 -18.35
N GLN A 417 40.96 29.80 -19.64
CA GLN A 417 40.73 31.15 -20.16
C GLN A 417 39.26 31.58 -19.90
N PRO A 418 39.03 32.81 -19.41
CA PRO A 418 37.68 33.28 -19.12
C PRO A 418 36.83 33.35 -20.40
N SER A 419 35.58 32.91 -20.31
CA SER A 419 34.60 32.99 -21.40
C SER A 419 34.20 34.45 -21.71
N GLN A 420 34.21 35.30 -20.68
CA GLN A 420 33.86 36.71 -20.72
C GLN A 420 34.71 37.48 -19.71
N ARG A 421 35.09 38.71 -20.05
CA ARG A 421 35.70 39.67 -19.12
C ARG A 421 34.81 40.90 -19.02
N GLU A 422 34.48 41.30 -17.81
CA GLU A 422 33.73 42.53 -17.54
C GLU A 422 34.62 43.52 -16.80
N PHE A 423 34.62 44.77 -17.26
CA PHE A 423 35.36 45.87 -16.66
C PHE A 423 34.38 46.97 -16.29
N VAL A 424 34.47 47.46 -15.06
CA VAL A 424 33.66 48.58 -14.57
C VAL A 424 34.59 49.74 -14.24
N MET A 425 34.59 50.75 -15.09
CA MET A 425 35.34 51.97 -14.88
C MET A 425 34.43 53.02 -14.23
N ARG A 426 34.88 53.56 -13.10
CA ARG A 426 34.19 54.63 -12.36
C ARG A 426 35.14 55.82 -12.27
N VAL A 427 34.70 56.97 -12.75
CA VAL A 427 35.50 58.21 -12.80
C VAL A 427 34.63 59.36 -12.36
N ILE A 428 35.22 60.35 -11.67
CA ILE A 428 34.56 61.64 -11.44
C ILE A 428 35.13 62.61 -12.47
N ALA A 429 34.27 63.22 -13.27
CA ALA A 429 34.69 64.16 -14.31
C ALA A 429 33.68 65.30 -14.47
N SER A 430 34.18 66.50 -14.79
CA SER A 430 33.34 67.64 -15.16
C SER A 430 32.71 67.42 -16.53
N ARG A 431 31.38 67.53 -16.61
CA ARG A 431 30.59 67.32 -17.82
C ARG A 431 29.33 68.19 -17.82
N PRO A 432 28.95 68.85 -18.93
CA PRO A 432 29.54 68.74 -20.28
C PRO A 432 30.85 69.49 -20.50
N ALA A 433 31.16 70.54 -19.73
CA ALA A 433 32.33 71.38 -19.93
C ALA A 433 33.32 71.30 -18.76
N PRO A 434 34.57 71.79 -18.93
CA PRO A 434 35.55 71.87 -17.85
C PRO A 434 35.11 72.75 -16.67
N SER A 435 34.21 73.71 -16.90
CA SER A 435 33.59 74.57 -15.88
C SER A 435 32.48 73.88 -15.11
N SER A 436 31.95 72.75 -15.60
CA SER A 436 30.87 72.02 -14.96
C SER A 436 31.30 71.40 -13.64
N THR A 437 30.35 71.22 -12.74
CA THR A 437 30.58 70.50 -11.48
C THR A 437 31.05 69.08 -11.77
N PRO A 438 32.14 68.59 -11.14
CA PRO A 438 32.58 67.20 -11.30
C PRO A 438 31.49 66.23 -10.84
N THR A 439 31.05 65.35 -11.74
CA THR A 439 29.98 64.37 -11.46
C THR A 439 30.47 62.95 -11.71
N PRO A 440 29.91 61.95 -11.00
CA PRO A 440 30.30 60.56 -11.18
C PRO A 440 29.88 60.03 -12.55
N GLN A 441 30.79 59.31 -13.20
CA GLN A 441 30.64 58.68 -14.50
C GLN A 441 30.94 57.20 -14.35
N LYS A 442 30.16 56.34 -15.01
CA LYS A 442 30.35 54.89 -14.98
C LYS A 442 30.35 54.33 -16.39
N VAL A 443 31.35 53.54 -16.71
CA VAL A 443 31.44 52.83 -17.99
C VAL A 443 31.62 51.34 -17.71
N TYR A 444 30.79 50.52 -18.32
CA TYR A 444 30.91 49.07 -18.35
C TYR A 444 31.46 48.65 -19.70
N ALA A 445 32.53 47.87 -19.70
CA ALA A 445 33.06 47.22 -20.90
C ALA A 445 32.95 45.71 -20.73
N LEU A 446 32.24 45.06 -21.65
CA LEU A 446 32.10 43.62 -21.74
C LEU A 446 32.91 43.11 -22.93
N LEU A 447 33.82 42.18 -22.67
CA LEU A 447 34.63 41.53 -23.70
C LEU A 447 34.34 40.03 -23.73
N ARG A 448 33.82 39.55 -24.85
CA ARG A 448 33.63 38.13 -25.21
C ARG A 448 34.50 37.82 -26.43
N ARG A 449 34.58 36.55 -26.82
CA ARG A 449 35.40 36.12 -27.98
C ARG A 449 35.03 36.83 -29.29
N GLU A 450 33.76 37.07 -29.52
CA GLU A 450 33.24 37.66 -30.78
C GLU A 450 32.56 39.01 -30.59
N GLU A 451 32.58 39.54 -29.36
CA GLU A 451 31.76 40.69 -29.00
C GLU A 451 32.45 41.60 -27.99
N PHE A 452 32.45 42.90 -28.28
CA PHE A 452 32.87 43.96 -27.36
C PHE A 452 31.70 44.94 -27.20
N ARG A 453 31.12 45.00 -25.99
CA ARG A 453 30.05 45.96 -25.65
C ARG A 453 30.57 47.00 -24.68
N LEU A 454 30.25 48.26 -24.96
CA LEU A 454 30.51 49.38 -24.05
C LEU A 454 29.18 50.03 -23.69
N ALA A 455 28.89 50.17 -22.40
CA ALA A 455 27.72 50.87 -21.91
C ALA A 455 28.15 51.94 -20.91
N GLY A 456 27.76 53.18 -21.15
CA GLY A 456 28.07 54.30 -20.27
C GLY A 456 26.82 54.83 -19.57
N CYS A 457 26.94 55.10 -18.28
CA CYS A 457 25.99 55.89 -17.51
C CYS A 457 26.71 57.18 -17.12
N PHE A 458 26.23 58.30 -17.66
CA PHE A 458 26.90 59.58 -17.51
C PHE A 458 25.98 60.62 -16.91
N SER A 459 26.49 61.34 -15.91
CA SER A 459 25.84 62.50 -15.32
C SER A 459 26.28 63.78 -16.04
N HIS A 460 25.36 64.71 -16.19
CA HIS A 460 25.62 66.04 -16.76
C HIS A 460 25.16 67.12 -15.80
N ASP A 461 25.99 68.15 -15.63
CA ASP A 461 25.59 69.39 -14.98
C ASP A 461 24.65 70.18 -15.91
N THR A 462 23.44 70.45 -15.43
CA THR A 462 22.44 71.24 -16.18
C THR A 462 22.49 72.73 -15.88
N ILE A 463 23.27 73.14 -14.88
CA ILE A 463 23.36 74.53 -14.39
C ILE A 463 24.60 75.20 -14.96
N PHE A 464 25.75 74.52 -14.95
CA PHE A 464 27.02 75.04 -15.46
C PHE A 464 27.43 74.26 -16.70
N GLN A 465 27.00 74.74 -17.87
CA GLN A 465 27.27 74.13 -19.18
C GLN A 465 28.57 74.62 -19.82
#